data_AF-A0A9X2QIJ8-F1
#
_entry.id   AF-A0A9X2QIJ8-F1
#
_cell.length_a   1.000
_cell.length_b   1.000
_cell.length_c   1.000
_cell.angle_alpha   90.00
_cell.angle_beta   90.00
_cell.angle_gamma   90.00
#
_symmetry.space_group_name_H-M   'P 1'
#
loop_
_entity.id
_entity.type
_entity.pdbx_description
1 polymer ?
#
loop_
_entity_poly.entity_id
_entity_poly.type
_entity_poly.pdbx_seq_one_letter_code
_entity_poly.pdbx_strand_id
1 'polypeptide(L)'
;MTNAVYIDSCAWNYLHEKAIDLLRELPPDTYAPYLTREVAIELEAIPDGEKKQTLKAYIKSSIDRSSIKTTSVFGFQTHGIDGVPSTVQVYGGFGQGTFQSATDRAFYASPEIKSQLVGKKPRKSGLCANQADASLAARSFGAFVLTTDKNKRPLKTASELDGTIVYLTAEVEKSGLTLGQYLASLQQAI
;
A
#
# COMPACT_ATOMS: atom_id res chain seq x y z
N MET A 1 12.97 13.46 -11.24
CA MET A 1 11.83 13.12 -10.37
C MET A 1 11.82 11.62 -10.20
N THR A 2 11.64 11.10 -8.98
CA THR A 2 11.53 9.66 -8.74
C THR A 2 10.07 9.23 -8.76
N ASN A 3 9.82 7.99 -9.17
CA ASN A 3 8.48 7.41 -9.25
C ASN A 3 8.11 6.77 -7.93
N ALA A 4 6.98 7.16 -7.34
CA ALA A 4 6.51 6.56 -6.10
C ALA A 4 6.01 5.12 -6.33
N VAL A 5 6.38 4.21 -5.43
CA VAL A 5 5.98 2.79 -5.46
C VAL A 5 5.44 2.39 -4.09
N TYR A 6 4.14 2.15 -4.00
CA TYR A 6 3.48 1.70 -2.78
C TYR A 6 3.40 0.18 -2.73
N ILE A 7 3.74 -0.40 -1.58
CA ILE A 7 3.77 -1.86 -1.40
C ILE A 7 2.61 -2.27 -0.50
N ASP A 8 1.70 -3.11 -1.01
CA ASP A 8 0.61 -3.71 -0.24
C ASP A 8 1.13 -4.76 0.76
N SER A 9 0.40 -5.00 1.85
CA SER A 9 0.75 -6.01 2.87
C SER A 9 0.89 -7.41 2.27
N CYS A 10 0.03 -7.75 1.29
CA CYS A 10 0.07 -9.06 0.64
C CYS A 10 1.28 -9.23 -0.31
N ALA A 11 1.79 -8.14 -0.90
CA ALA A 11 2.92 -8.17 -1.83
C ALA A 11 4.20 -8.66 -1.16
N TRP A 12 4.38 -8.38 0.13
CA TRP A 12 5.56 -8.81 0.89
C TRP A 12 5.78 -10.32 0.90
N ASN A 13 4.72 -11.13 0.84
CA ASN A 13 4.87 -12.59 0.76
C ASN A 13 5.54 -13.00 -0.56
N TYR A 14 5.11 -12.40 -1.67
CA TYR A 14 5.71 -12.64 -2.99
C TYR A 14 7.15 -12.16 -3.05
N LEU A 15 7.42 -10.94 -2.58
CA LEU A 15 8.75 -10.35 -2.56
C LEU A 15 9.73 -11.21 -1.76
N HIS A 16 9.29 -11.72 -0.60
CA HIS A 16 10.06 -12.64 0.23
C HIS A 16 10.27 -14.00 -0.43
N GLU A 17 9.22 -14.62 -0.96
CA GLU A 17 9.27 -15.94 -1.60
C GLU A 17 10.20 -15.96 -2.82
N LYS A 18 10.20 -14.87 -3.60
CA LYS A 18 11.10 -14.70 -4.76
C LYS A 18 12.46 -14.10 -4.39
N ALA A 19 12.72 -13.85 -3.11
CA ALA A 19 13.93 -13.23 -2.59
C ALA A 19 14.33 -11.94 -3.35
N ILE A 20 13.35 -11.10 -3.67
CA ILE A 20 13.57 -9.87 -4.45
C ILE A 20 14.39 -8.87 -3.63
N ASP A 21 15.48 -8.35 -4.21
CA ASP A 21 16.22 -7.23 -3.63
C ASP A 21 15.61 -5.90 -4.11
N LEU A 22 14.80 -5.27 -3.25
CA LEU A 22 14.12 -4.02 -3.59
C LEU A 22 15.08 -2.88 -3.90
N LEU A 23 16.29 -2.84 -3.32
CA LEU A 23 17.26 -1.78 -3.62
C LEU A 23 17.78 -1.90 -5.06
N ARG A 24 17.91 -3.13 -5.56
CA ARG A 24 18.30 -3.40 -6.94
C ARG A 24 17.15 -3.19 -7.92
N GLU A 25 15.96 -3.67 -7.58
CA GLU A 25 14.80 -3.64 -8.47
C GLU A 25 14.13 -2.25 -8.53
N LEU A 26 14.21 -1.49 -7.43
CA LEU A 26 13.67 -0.14 -7.30
C LEU A 26 14.80 0.83 -6.93
N PRO A 27 15.76 1.09 -7.85
CA PRO A 27 16.91 1.93 -7.55
C PRO A 27 16.47 3.36 -7.17
N PRO A 28 17.12 3.98 -6.16
CA PRO A 28 16.63 5.21 -5.52
C PRO A 28 16.71 6.47 -6.39
N ASP A 29 17.45 6.42 -7.50
CA ASP A 29 17.49 7.47 -8.51
C ASP A 29 16.24 7.49 -9.41
N THR A 30 15.53 6.35 -9.48
CA THR A 30 14.39 6.14 -10.38
C THR A 30 13.09 5.95 -9.60
N TYR A 31 13.13 5.29 -8.46
CA TYR A 31 11.96 4.91 -7.67
C TYR A 31 12.10 5.33 -6.21
N ALA A 32 10.96 5.60 -5.58
CA ALA A 32 10.85 5.86 -4.15
C ALA A 32 9.79 4.92 -3.55
N PRO A 33 10.19 3.86 -2.84
CA PRO A 33 9.26 2.93 -2.23
C PRO A 33 8.61 3.51 -0.96
N TYR A 34 7.32 3.25 -0.78
CA TYR A 34 6.51 3.74 0.33
C TYR A 34 5.57 2.67 0.89
N LEU A 35 5.18 2.87 2.14
CA LEU A 35 4.00 2.25 2.76
C LEU A 35 2.94 3.32 3.02
N THR A 36 1.67 2.98 2.93
CA THR A 36 0.64 3.79 3.62
C THR A 36 0.66 3.46 5.11
N ARG A 37 0.16 4.37 5.95
CA ARG A 37 0.08 4.12 7.40
C ARG A 37 -0.77 2.89 7.69
N GLU A 38 -1.84 2.68 6.94
CA GLU A 38 -2.69 1.50 7.01
C GLU A 38 -1.91 0.21 6.73
N VAL A 39 -1.09 0.16 5.67
CA VAL A 39 -0.25 -1.02 5.42
C VAL A 39 0.76 -1.22 6.55
N ALA A 40 1.40 -0.15 7.03
CA ALA A 40 2.34 -0.27 8.16
C ALA A 40 1.67 -0.90 9.39
N ILE A 41 0.44 -0.51 9.71
CA ILE A 41 -0.37 -1.12 10.78
C ILE A 41 -0.65 -2.61 10.51
N GLU A 42 -0.97 -2.99 9.27
CA GLU A 42 -1.17 -4.42 8.93
C GLU A 42 0.12 -5.23 9.10
N LEU A 43 1.29 -4.65 8.77
CA LEU A 43 2.59 -5.29 8.96
C LEU A 43 2.96 -5.41 10.44
N GLU A 44 2.71 -4.37 11.24
CA GLU A 44 2.87 -4.37 12.70
C GLU A 44 2.00 -5.47 13.37
N ALA A 45 0.80 -5.72 12.81
CA ALA A 45 -0.14 -6.72 13.31
C ALA A 45 0.17 -8.17 12.89
N ILE A 46 1.22 -8.43 12.10
CA ILE A 46 1.63 -9.79 11.76
C ILE A 46 2.01 -10.52 13.07
N PRO A 47 1.42 -11.68 13.40
CA PRO A 47 1.72 -12.39 14.65
C PRO A 47 3.18 -12.86 14.72
N ASP A 48 3.71 -12.93 15.95
CA ASP A 48 4.96 -13.63 16.21
C ASP A 48 4.73 -15.14 16.18
N GLY A 49 5.44 -15.82 15.28
CA GLY A 49 5.44 -17.27 15.17
C GLY A 49 6.59 -17.71 14.28
N GLU A 50 7.18 -18.88 14.55
CA GLU A 50 8.41 -19.36 13.88
C GLU A 50 8.33 -19.25 12.34
N LYS A 51 7.19 -19.63 11.75
CA LYS A 51 6.96 -19.57 10.29
C LYS A 51 6.92 -18.15 9.71
N LYS A 52 6.70 -17.11 10.52
CA LYS A 52 6.60 -15.71 10.09
C LYS A 52 7.83 -14.88 10.43
N GLN A 53 8.79 -15.43 11.17
CA GLN A 53 10.02 -14.71 11.55
C GLN A 53 10.86 -14.33 10.34
N THR A 54 11.03 -15.23 9.37
CA THR A 54 11.80 -14.96 8.14
C THR A 54 11.17 -13.85 7.30
N LEU A 55 9.85 -13.87 7.13
CA LEU A 55 9.10 -12.81 6.46
C LEU A 55 9.27 -11.46 7.18
N LYS A 56 9.11 -11.42 8.51
CA LYS A 56 9.30 -10.18 9.29
C LYS A 56 10.73 -9.65 9.17
N ALA A 57 11.73 -10.52 9.24
CA ALA A 57 13.14 -10.15 9.08
C ALA A 57 13.41 -9.59 7.67
N TYR A 58 12.84 -10.22 6.64
CA TYR A 58 12.92 -9.73 5.27
C TYR A 58 12.25 -8.36 5.09
N ILE A 59 11.04 -8.17 5.61
CA ILE A 59 10.32 -6.89 5.56
C ILE A 59 11.16 -5.81 6.24
N LYS A 60 11.64 -6.05 7.47
CA LYS A 60 12.46 -5.08 8.22
C LYS A 60 13.73 -4.73 7.46
N SER A 61 14.49 -5.73 7.02
CA SER A 61 15.72 -5.52 6.23
C SER A 61 15.45 -4.75 4.95
N SER A 62 14.35 -5.04 4.26
CA SER A 62 13.96 -4.35 3.03
C SER A 62 13.58 -2.89 3.27
N ILE A 63 12.84 -2.61 4.34
CA ILE A 63 12.50 -1.24 4.78
C ILE A 63 13.76 -0.44 5.07
N ASP A 64 14.68 -1.01 5.85
CA ASP A 64 15.92 -0.34 6.25
C ASP A 64 16.85 -0.10 5.06
N ARG A 65 17.12 -1.14 4.25
CA ARG A 65 18.04 -1.07 3.10
C ARG A 65 17.54 -0.19 1.97
N SER A 66 16.24 -0.19 1.71
CA SER A 66 15.64 0.58 0.61
C SER A 66 15.09 1.94 1.06
N SER A 67 15.33 2.32 2.32
CA SER A 67 14.84 3.57 2.92
C SER A 67 13.34 3.79 2.72
N ILE A 68 12.54 2.73 2.87
CA ILE A 68 11.09 2.76 2.64
C ILE A 68 10.45 3.63 3.72
N LYS A 69 9.68 4.64 3.30
CA LYS A 69 9.01 5.56 4.23
C LYS A 69 7.53 5.23 4.36
N THR A 70 7.00 5.36 5.56
CA THR A 70 5.55 5.38 5.76
C THR A 70 5.02 6.77 5.48
N THR A 71 3.99 6.85 4.63
CA THR A 71 3.25 8.08 4.35
C THR A 71 1.89 8.03 5.02
N SER A 72 1.37 9.20 5.38
CA SER A 72 0.06 9.34 5.97
C SER A 72 -0.62 10.60 5.45
N VAL A 73 -1.95 10.59 5.46
CA VAL A 73 -2.77 11.77 5.21
C VAL A 73 -2.86 12.58 6.49
N PHE A 74 -2.80 13.91 6.38
CA PHE A 74 -3.03 14.80 7.50
C PHE A 74 -4.46 14.64 8.02
N GLY A 75 -4.59 14.47 9.33
CA GLY A 75 -5.89 14.39 9.96
C GLY A 75 -5.80 14.44 11.47
N PHE A 76 -6.97 14.34 12.10
CA PHE A 76 -7.12 14.36 13.54
C PHE A 76 -7.29 12.94 14.08
N GLN A 77 -7.26 12.83 15.41
CA GLN A 77 -7.45 11.57 16.11
C GLN A 77 -8.75 10.87 15.69
N THR A 78 -8.63 9.63 15.21
CA THR A 78 -9.78 8.80 14.89
C THR A 78 -10.40 8.24 16.17
N HIS A 79 -11.72 8.17 16.19
CA HIS A 79 -12.50 7.61 17.29
C HIS A 79 -13.21 6.34 16.82
N GLY A 80 -13.37 5.38 17.73
CA GLY A 80 -14.17 4.19 17.54
C GLY A 80 -15.67 4.49 17.54
N ILE A 81 -16.47 3.45 17.33
CA ILE A 81 -17.94 3.55 17.31
C ILE A 81 -18.54 3.97 18.67
N ASP A 82 -17.80 3.74 19.75
CA ASP A 82 -18.11 4.14 21.12
C ASP A 82 -17.71 5.58 21.44
N GLY A 83 -17.14 6.31 20.47
CA GLY A 83 -16.64 7.67 20.66
C GLY A 83 -15.33 7.75 21.45
N VAL A 84 -14.69 6.61 21.76
CA VAL A 84 -13.38 6.56 22.41
C VAL A 84 -12.30 6.64 21.33
N PRO A 85 -11.16 7.30 21.57
CA PRO A 85 -10.06 7.28 20.62
C PRO A 85 -9.68 5.86 20.18
N SER A 86 -9.56 5.68 18.86
CA SER A 86 -9.08 4.44 18.28
C SER A 86 -7.66 4.15 18.78
N THR A 87 -7.40 2.92 19.18
CA THR A 87 -6.05 2.43 19.49
C THR A 87 -5.14 2.43 18.26
N VAL A 88 -5.74 2.51 17.06
CA VAL A 88 -5.06 2.56 15.77
C VAL A 88 -5.32 3.89 15.10
N GLN A 89 -4.24 4.64 14.86
CA GLN A 89 -4.27 5.96 14.21
C GLN A 89 -3.67 5.88 12.82
N VAL A 90 -4.47 6.24 11.82
CA VAL A 90 -4.09 6.19 10.39
C VAL A 90 -3.66 7.55 9.85
N TYR A 91 -4.10 8.63 10.48
CA TYR A 91 -3.74 9.98 10.08
C TYR A 91 -2.44 10.43 10.74
N GLY A 92 -1.62 11.16 9.98
CA GLY A 92 -0.48 11.89 10.51
C GLY A 92 -0.92 13.25 11.02
N GLY A 93 -0.40 13.64 12.18
CA GLY A 93 -0.61 15.00 12.70
C GLY A 93 0.26 16.04 11.98
N PHE A 94 0.42 17.19 12.62
CA PHE A 94 1.28 18.27 12.12
C PHE A 94 2.72 17.78 11.87
N GLY A 95 3.26 18.11 10.70
CA GLY A 95 4.61 17.71 10.29
C GLY A 95 4.79 16.24 9.94
N GLN A 96 3.73 15.42 10.00
CA GLN A 96 3.78 13.98 9.73
C GLN A 96 2.87 13.56 8.57
N GLY A 97 1.70 14.19 8.46
CA GLY A 97 0.73 13.92 7.39
C GLY A 97 0.82 14.91 6.24
N THR A 98 0.36 14.47 5.06
CA THR A 98 0.22 15.31 3.86
C THR A 98 -1.25 15.53 3.50
N PHE A 99 -1.58 16.64 2.85
CA PHE A 99 -2.95 16.84 2.37
C PHE A 99 -3.26 15.88 1.23
N GLN A 100 -4.48 15.33 1.23
CA GLN A 100 -4.97 14.53 0.11
C GLN A 100 -5.08 15.36 -1.17
N SER A 101 -4.71 14.75 -2.29
CA SER A 101 -4.89 15.33 -3.61
C SER A 101 -6.39 15.50 -3.94
N ALA A 102 -6.72 16.33 -4.93
CA ALA A 102 -8.10 16.44 -5.40
C ALA A 102 -8.62 15.08 -5.93
N THR A 103 -7.77 14.32 -6.62
CA THR A 103 -8.07 12.99 -7.16
C THR A 103 -8.36 11.98 -6.05
N ASP A 104 -7.52 11.95 -5.00
CA ASP A 104 -7.72 11.05 -3.84
C ASP A 104 -9.07 11.35 -3.19
N ARG A 105 -9.39 12.64 -2.98
CA ARG A 105 -10.66 13.06 -2.37
C ARG A 105 -11.85 12.67 -3.23
N ALA A 106 -11.76 12.82 -4.55
CA ALA A 106 -12.81 12.42 -5.48
C ALA A 106 -13.04 10.90 -5.42
N PHE A 107 -11.97 10.10 -5.39
CA PHE A 107 -12.04 8.65 -5.24
C PHE A 107 -12.78 8.23 -3.96
N TYR A 108 -12.37 8.78 -2.81
CA TYR A 108 -13.06 8.54 -1.52
C TYR A 108 -14.49 9.09 -1.47
N ALA A 109 -14.80 10.14 -2.23
CA ALA A 109 -16.13 10.72 -2.28
C ALA A 109 -17.14 9.87 -3.06
N SER A 110 -16.66 8.95 -3.92
CA SER A 110 -17.51 8.11 -4.77
C SER A 110 -18.46 7.23 -3.93
N PRO A 111 -19.72 7.03 -4.36
CA PRO A 111 -20.67 6.18 -3.64
C PRO A 111 -20.18 4.74 -3.48
N GLU A 112 -19.50 4.22 -4.51
CA GLU A 112 -18.94 2.88 -4.52
C GLU A 112 -17.91 2.70 -3.39
N ILE A 113 -16.90 3.58 -3.31
CA ILE A 113 -15.87 3.48 -2.27
C ILE A 113 -16.44 3.74 -0.88
N LYS A 114 -17.36 4.70 -0.73
CA LYS A 114 -18.06 4.92 0.55
C LYS A 114 -18.77 3.67 1.05
N SER A 115 -19.48 2.95 0.17
CA SER A 115 -20.20 1.71 0.54
C SER A 115 -19.27 0.59 1.02
N GLN A 116 -18.00 0.62 0.59
CA GLN A 116 -16.98 -0.36 0.94
C GLN A 116 -16.32 -0.06 2.29
N LEU A 117 -16.40 1.20 2.78
CA LEU A 117 -15.72 1.68 3.99
C LEU A 117 -16.66 2.00 5.16
N VAL A 118 -17.80 2.63 4.88
CA VAL A 118 -18.73 3.12 5.92
C VAL A 118 -19.44 1.96 6.60
N GLY A 119 -19.57 2.02 7.93
CA GLY A 119 -20.26 1.02 8.75
C GLY A 119 -19.55 -0.32 8.87
N LYS A 120 -18.31 -0.44 8.39
CA LYS A 120 -17.51 -1.66 8.55
C LYS A 120 -16.93 -1.73 9.96
N LYS A 121 -16.95 -2.93 10.53
CA LYS A 121 -16.37 -3.19 11.86
C LYS A 121 -14.82 -3.25 11.76
N PRO A 122 -14.10 -2.81 12.80
CA PRO A 122 -12.66 -3.03 12.92
C PRO A 122 -12.31 -4.52 12.88
N ARG A 123 -11.18 -4.84 12.25
CA ARG A 123 -10.58 -6.18 12.22
C ARG A 123 -9.53 -6.33 13.35
N LYS A 124 -8.86 -7.48 13.42
CA LYS A 124 -7.81 -7.75 14.42
C LYS A 124 -6.66 -6.72 14.38
N SER A 125 -6.36 -6.16 13.21
CA SER A 125 -5.36 -5.09 13.05
C SER A 125 -5.84 -3.72 13.56
N GLY A 126 -7.09 -3.60 14.02
CA GLY A 126 -7.74 -2.34 14.38
C GLY A 126 -8.24 -1.51 13.19
N LEU A 127 -7.81 -1.83 11.96
CA LEU A 127 -8.35 -1.22 10.75
C LEU A 127 -9.71 -1.78 10.37
N CYS A 128 -10.57 -0.95 9.79
CA CYS A 128 -11.81 -1.39 9.19
C CYS A 128 -11.56 -2.23 7.92
N ALA A 129 -12.58 -2.97 7.48
CA ALA A 129 -12.53 -3.67 6.20
C ALA A 129 -12.23 -2.68 5.06
N ASN A 130 -11.37 -3.09 4.12
CA ASN A 130 -10.96 -2.34 2.92
C ASN A 130 -10.24 -1.00 3.17
N GLN A 131 -9.92 -0.63 4.42
CA GLN A 131 -9.30 0.65 4.71
C GLN A 131 -7.88 0.76 4.12
N ALA A 132 -7.05 -0.27 4.30
CA ALA A 132 -5.72 -0.34 3.68
C ALA A 132 -5.82 -0.36 2.15
N ASP A 133 -6.71 -1.18 1.60
CA ASP A 133 -6.91 -1.29 0.15
C ASP A 133 -7.35 0.04 -0.46
N ALA A 134 -8.25 0.78 0.19
CA ALA A 134 -8.68 2.10 -0.26
C ALA A 134 -7.56 3.14 -0.16
N SER A 135 -6.72 3.07 0.88
CA SER A 135 -5.54 3.95 1.03
C SER A 135 -4.55 3.76 -0.13
N LEU A 136 -4.32 2.51 -0.54
CA LEU A 136 -3.46 2.17 -1.67
C LEU A 136 -4.11 2.55 -3.00
N ALA A 137 -5.39 2.23 -3.17
CA ALA A 137 -6.16 2.57 -4.36
C ALA A 137 -6.16 4.07 -4.64
N ALA A 138 -6.27 4.91 -3.61
CA ALA A 138 -6.15 6.35 -3.78
C ALA A 138 -4.74 6.79 -4.23
N ARG A 139 -3.67 6.06 -3.87
CA ARG A 139 -2.30 6.39 -4.29
C ARG A 139 -2.01 5.98 -5.73
N SER A 140 -2.72 4.98 -6.27
CA SER A 140 -2.42 4.45 -7.60
C SER A 140 -2.64 5.46 -8.73
N PHE A 141 -3.39 6.54 -8.52
CA PHE A 141 -3.58 7.61 -9.51
C PHE A 141 -2.32 8.46 -9.77
N GLY A 142 -1.30 8.37 -8.93
CA GLY A 142 -0.05 9.11 -9.12
C GLY A 142 1.21 8.31 -8.76
N ALA A 143 1.08 7.01 -8.56
CA ALA A 143 2.13 6.12 -8.12
C ALA A 143 1.84 4.69 -8.56
N PHE A 144 2.87 3.84 -8.60
CA PHE A 144 2.68 2.40 -8.75
C PHE A 144 2.20 1.81 -7.42
N VAL A 145 1.23 0.88 -7.46
CA VAL A 145 0.84 0.06 -6.30
C VAL A 145 1.13 -1.40 -6.57
N LEU A 146 2.02 -2.01 -5.80
CA LEU A 146 2.36 -3.42 -5.90
C LEU A 146 1.41 -4.25 -5.02
N THR A 147 0.72 -5.23 -5.62
CA THR A 147 -0.15 -6.16 -4.89
C THR A 147 -0.11 -7.55 -5.53
N THR A 148 -0.51 -8.58 -4.80
CA THR A 148 -0.77 -9.92 -5.36
C THR A 148 -2.25 -10.20 -5.53
N ASP A 149 -3.13 -9.35 -5.01
CA ASP A 149 -4.57 -9.61 -4.94
C ASP A 149 -5.35 -8.81 -5.99
N LYS A 150 -5.79 -9.51 -7.05
CA LYS A 150 -6.62 -8.97 -8.14
C LYS A 150 -8.09 -8.72 -7.77
N ASN A 151 -8.55 -9.22 -6.63
CA ASN A 151 -9.96 -9.22 -6.26
C ASN A 151 -10.30 -8.18 -5.18
N LYS A 152 -9.31 -7.45 -4.67
CA LYS A 152 -9.50 -6.36 -3.71
C LYS A 152 -10.31 -5.23 -4.34
N ARG A 153 -11.51 -5.00 -3.80
CA ARG A 153 -12.50 -4.12 -4.42
C ARG A 153 -12.01 -2.68 -4.63
N PRO A 154 -11.45 -1.96 -3.64
CA PRO A 154 -11.00 -0.59 -3.90
C PRO A 154 -9.87 -0.52 -4.94
N LEU A 155 -8.94 -1.48 -4.90
CA LEU A 155 -7.86 -1.58 -5.88
C LEU A 155 -8.43 -1.84 -7.28
N LYS A 156 -9.35 -2.79 -7.41
CA LYS A 156 -10.04 -3.05 -8.68
C LYS A 156 -10.73 -1.80 -9.22
N THR A 157 -11.52 -1.11 -8.38
CA THR A 157 -12.19 0.14 -8.78
C THR A 157 -11.18 1.20 -9.24
N ALA A 158 -10.06 1.38 -8.53
CA ALA A 158 -9.04 2.33 -8.97
C ALA A 158 -8.37 1.91 -10.29
N SER A 159 -8.12 0.61 -10.49
CA SER A 159 -7.58 0.08 -11.76
C SER A 159 -8.50 0.35 -12.94
N GLU A 160 -9.82 0.28 -12.74
CA GLU A 160 -10.84 0.61 -13.75
C GLU A 160 -10.95 2.12 -14.02
N LEU A 161 -10.39 2.94 -13.14
CA LEU A 161 -10.33 4.40 -13.23
C LEU A 161 -8.91 4.91 -13.56
N ASP A 162 -8.12 4.11 -14.27
CA ASP A 162 -6.74 4.45 -14.71
C ASP A 162 -5.70 4.58 -13.58
N GLY A 163 -6.00 4.07 -12.39
CA GLY A 163 -5.01 3.90 -11.33
C GLY A 163 -3.97 2.83 -11.67
N THR A 164 -2.69 3.14 -11.45
CA THR A 164 -1.57 2.25 -11.80
C THR A 164 -1.34 1.18 -10.73
N ILE A 165 -1.99 0.03 -10.90
CA ILE A 165 -1.85 -1.13 -10.02
C ILE A 165 -1.09 -2.23 -10.74
N VAL A 166 -0.06 -2.74 -10.09
CA VAL A 166 0.86 -3.76 -10.60
C VAL A 166 0.63 -5.05 -9.84
N TYR A 167 0.06 -6.04 -10.53
CA TYR A 167 -0.30 -7.32 -9.92
C TYR A 167 0.82 -8.35 -10.08
N LEU A 168 1.67 -8.48 -9.06
CA LEU A 168 2.94 -9.20 -9.10
C LEU A 168 2.85 -10.62 -9.70
N THR A 169 1.94 -11.46 -9.21
CA THR A 169 1.78 -12.85 -9.69
C THR A 169 1.15 -12.93 -11.08
N ALA A 170 0.24 -12.03 -11.40
CA ALA A 170 -0.58 -12.14 -12.59
C ALA A 170 -0.03 -11.34 -13.79
N GLU A 171 0.90 -10.43 -13.55
CA GLU A 171 1.52 -9.58 -14.56
C GLU A 171 3.04 -9.72 -14.56
N VAL A 172 3.71 -9.36 -13.46
CA VAL A 172 5.18 -9.38 -13.40
C VAL A 172 5.71 -10.78 -13.64
N GLU A 173 5.23 -11.77 -12.87
CA GLU A 173 5.67 -13.16 -13.01
C GLU A 173 5.36 -13.74 -14.39
N LYS A 174 4.23 -13.38 -15.00
CA LYS A 174 3.84 -13.85 -16.34
C LYS A 174 4.59 -13.17 -17.47
N SER A 175 5.09 -11.96 -17.25
CA SER A 175 5.86 -11.21 -18.25
C SER A 175 7.25 -11.79 -18.47
N GLY A 176 7.79 -12.55 -17.51
CA GLY A 176 9.18 -13.01 -17.50
C GLY A 176 10.20 -11.91 -17.23
N LEU A 177 9.76 -10.66 -16.98
CA LEU A 177 10.61 -9.55 -16.60
C LEU A 177 10.86 -9.55 -15.08
N THR A 178 11.98 -8.96 -14.68
CA THR A 178 12.19 -8.55 -13.28
C THR A 178 11.23 -7.42 -12.90
N LEU A 179 11.04 -7.18 -11.60
CA LEU A 179 10.12 -6.14 -11.13
C LEU A 179 10.49 -4.76 -11.70
N GLY A 180 11.77 -4.38 -11.62
CA GLY A 180 12.25 -3.10 -12.12
C GLY A 180 12.08 -2.95 -13.63
N GLN A 181 12.36 -4.01 -14.39
CA GLN A 181 12.13 -4.04 -15.85
C GLN A 181 10.65 -3.90 -16.20
N TYR A 182 9.77 -4.57 -15.46
CA TYR A 182 8.33 -4.48 -15.69
C TYR A 182 7.82 -3.06 -15.44
N LEU A 183 8.19 -2.44 -14.30
CA LEU A 183 7.82 -1.06 -14.00
C LEU A 183 8.34 -0.07 -15.05
N ALA A 184 9.58 -0.24 -15.52
CA ALA A 184 10.15 0.59 -16.57
C ALA A 184 9.39 0.46 -17.90
N SER A 185 8.89 -0.73 -18.23
CA SER A 185 8.10 -0.95 -19.45
C SER A 185 6.75 -0.23 -19.42
N LEU A 186 6.12 -0.12 -18.24
CA LEU A 186 4.87 0.61 -18.07
C LEU A 186 5.04 2.12 -18.28
N GLN A 187 6.20 2.67 -17.92
CA GLN A 187 6.50 4.10 -18.11
C GLN A 187 6.72 4.48 -19.57
N GLN A 188 7.19 3.54 -20.40
CA GLN A 188 7.39 3.77 -21.84
C GLN A 188 6.07 3.70 -22.62
N ALA A 189 5.01 3.17 -22.02
CA ALA A 189 3.69 3.03 -22.62
C ALA A 189 2.76 4.23 -22.34
N ILE A 190 3.22 5.21 -21.53
CA ILE A 190 2.52 6.45 -21.16
C ILE A 190 3.20 7.62 -21.87
#